data_AF-A0A6C0DJY8-F1
#
_entry.id   AF-A0A6C0DJY8-F1
#
_cell.length_a   1.000
_cell.length_b   1.000
_cell.length_c   1.000
_cell.angle_alpha   90.00
_cell.angle_beta   90.00
_cell.angle_gamma   90.00
#
_symmetry.space_group_name_H-M   'P 1'
#
loop_
_entity.id
_entity.type
_entity.pdbx_description
1 polymer ?
#
loop_
_entity_poly.entity_id
_entity_poly.type
_entity_poly.pdbx_seq_one_letter_code
_entity_poly.pdbx_strand_id
1 'polypeptide(L)'
;MNTKNPETETELSIITTHYVYPTKLKMFYNTNATYRNCLRTLFKMNPKNFPKFDVDLDDETRDENEYDVDSASVAMDSILHDITKNSLFLYVLDKAAARMFSTDREIGLTILFSYDYLDIFHECLVLFYTNENEFTDTTECYVELLKRLT
;
A
#
# COMPACT_ATOMS: atom_id res chain seq x y z
N MET A 1 30.63 -27.44 -38.30
CA MET A 1 30.30 -26.06 -38.74
C MET A 1 28.89 -25.74 -38.25
N ASN A 2 28.75 -24.61 -37.57
CA ASN A 2 27.62 -24.15 -36.76
C ASN A 2 26.21 -24.45 -37.29
N THR A 3 25.44 -25.19 -36.50
CA THR A 3 23.99 -25.01 -36.37
C THR A 3 23.75 -23.91 -35.34
N LYS A 4 23.31 -22.72 -35.77
CA LYS A 4 22.85 -21.67 -34.85
C LYS A 4 21.53 -22.14 -34.22
N ASN A 5 21.56 -22.37 -32.92
CA ASN A 5 20.38 -22.61 -32.09
C ASN A 5 19.72 -21.24 -31.79
N PRO A 6 18.43 -21.02 -32.09
CA PRO A 6 17.70 -19.82 -31.71
C PRO A 6 17.12 -20.00 -30.30
N GLU A 7 17.98 -19.99 -29.28
CA GLU A 7 17.56 -20.10 -27.88
C GLU A 7 18.33 -19.09 -27.03
N THR A 8 18.02 -17.81 -27.25
CA THR A 8 18.29 -16.75 -26.26
C THR A 8 17.10 -15.79 -26.21
N GLU A 9 15.90 -16.34 -26.12
CA GLU A 9 14.80 -15.73 -25.37
C GLU A 9 14.69 -16.54 -24.09
N THR A 10 15.73 -16.45 -23.26
CA THR A 10 15.61 -16.87 -21.87
C THR A 10 14.69 -15.85 -21.23
N GLU A 11 13.41 -16.23 -21.12
CA GLU A 11 12.46 -15.67 -20.18
C GLU A 11 13.21 -15.34 -18.89
N LEU A 12 13.55 -14.06 -18.73
CA LEU A 12 13.75 -13.50 -17.41
C LEU A 12 12.40 -13.67 -16.75
N SER A 13 12.22 -14.79 -16.07
CA SER A 13 11.29 -14.90 -14.95
C SER A 13 11.70 -13.80 -13.99
N ILE A 14 11.05 -12.65 -14.15
CA ILE A 14 11.05 -11.58 -13.17
C ILE A 14 10.55 -12.29 -11.92
N ILE A 15 11.45 -12.54 -10.98
CA ILE A 15 11.08 -12.95 -9.63
C ILE A 15 10.38 -11.71 -9.08
N THR A 16 9.10 -11.55 -9.40
CA THR A 16 8.23 -10.58 -8.75
C THR A 16 8.14 -11.05 -7.31
N THR A 17 8.83 -10.33 -6.44
CA THR A 17 8.70 -10.47 -5.00
C THR A 17 7.24 -10.19 -4.67
N HIS A 18 6.41 -11.23 -4.64
CA HIS A 18 4.98 -11.08 -4.43
C HIS A 18 4.76 -10.64 -2.99
N TYR A 19 4.40 -9.38 -2.81
CA TYR A 19 3.98 -8.89 -1.50
C TYR A 19 2.66 -9.58 -1.14
N VAL A 20 2.63 -10.24 0.03
CA VAL A 20 1.41 -10.87 0.56
C VAL A 20 0.79 -9.92 1.58
N TYR A 21 -0.44 -9.46 1.32
CA TYR A 21 -1.15 -8.55 2.21
C TYR A 21 -1.40 -9.16 3.59
N PRO A 22 -1.05 -8.48 4.70
CA PRO A 22 -1.15 -9.06 6.04
C PRO A 22 -2.59 -8.95 6.59
N THR A 23 -3.48 -9.84 6.14
CA THR A 23 -4.92 -9.84 6.51
C THR A 23 -5.22 -10.07 8.00
N LYS A 24 -4.23 -10.54 8.76
CA LYS A 24 -4.32 -10.75 10.22
C LYS A 24 -3.83 -9.56 11.04
N LEU A 25 -3.23 -8.56 10.39
CA LEU A 25 -2.78 -7.35 11.06
C LEU A 25 -4.01 -6.58 11.56
N LYS A 26 -3.85 -5.84 12.66
CA LYS A 26 -4.89 -4.97 13.20
C LYS A 26 -4.32 -3.57 13.32
N MET A 27 -5.08 -2.58 12.87
CA MET A 27 -4.69 -1.18 12.95
C MET A 27 -5.12 -0.62 14.31
N PHE A 28 -4.15 -0.20 15.11
CA PHE A 28 -4.40 0.51 16.37
C PHE A 28 -3.42 1.67 16.48
N TYR A 29 -3.91 2.87 16.24
CA TYR A 29 -3.10 4.08 16.34
C TYR A 29 -3.95 5.26 16.79
N ASN A 30 -3.33 6.14 17.59
CA ASN A 30 -3.90 7.40 18.06
C ASN A 30 -2.86 8.53 18.16
N THR A 31 -1.62 8.24 17.73
CA THR A 31 -0.50 9.16 17.65
C THR A 31 0.27 8.90 16.36
N ASN A 32 1.01 9.91 15.89
CA ASN A 32 1.85 9.79 14.69
C ASN A 32 2.82 8.61 14.78
N ALA A 33 3.47 8.42 15.94
CA ALA A 33 4.40 7.31 16.17
C ALA A 33 3.71 5.94 16.02
N THR A 34 2.53 5.74 16.64
CA THR A 34 1.79 4.48 16.52
C THR A 34 1.29 4.22 15.09
N TYR A 35 0.93 5.28 14.37
CA TYR A 35 0.52 5.21 12.97
C TYR A 35 1.70 4.82 12.06
N ARG A 36 2.85 5.48 12.19
CA ARG A 36 4.06 5.14 11.42
C ARG A 36 4.51 3.70 11.68
N ASN A 37 4.40 3.23 12.92
CA ASN A 37 4.66 1.82 13.24
C ASN A 37 3.67 0.85 12.56
N CYS A 38 2.38 1.20 12.47
CA CYS A 38 1.40 0.43 11.72
C CYS A 38 1.78 0.35 10.23
N LEU A 39 2.17 1.48 9.61
CA LEU A 39 2.61 1.50 8.21
C LEU A 39 3.87 0.67 7.98
N ARG A 40 4.90 0.80 8.84
CA ARG A 40 6.11 -0.02 8.75
C ARG A 40 5.80 -1.51 8.80
N THR A 41 4.91 -1.89 9.70
CA THR A 41 4.48 -3.28 9.85
C THR A 41 3.69 -3.76 8.65
N LEU A 42 2.75 -2.94 8.16
CA LEU A 42 1.92 -3.24 7.00
C LEU A 42 2.79 -3.46 5.77
N PHE A 43 3.66 -2.51 5.43
CA PHE A 43 4.54 -2.57 4.26
C PHE A 43 5.77 -3.44 4.45
N LYS A 44 5.92 -4.12 5.61
CA LYS A 44 7.06 -4.99 5.94
C LYS A 44 8.41 -4.28 5.76
N MET A 45 8.46 -3.00 6.14
CA MET A 45 9.65 -2.18 6.04
C MET A 45 10.81 -2.79 6.83
N ASN A 46 12.00 -2.78 6.24
CA ASN A 46 13.21 -3.30 6.85
C ASN A 46 14.05 -2.15 7.43
N PRO A 47 14.29 -2.11 8.75
CA PRO A 47 15.11 -1.07 9.36
C PRO A 47 16.53 -0.95 8.81
N LYS A 48 17.06 -2.00 8.17
CA LYS A 48 18.37 -1.96 7.50
C LYS A 48 18.40 -1.05 6.27
N ASN A 49 17.24 -0.80 5.68
CA ASN A 49 17.08 0.02 4.48
C ASN A 49 16.73 1.48 4.82
N PHE A 50 16.56 1.82 6.10
CA PHE A 50 16.26 3.18 6.49
C PHE A 50 17.42 4.13 6.13
N PRO A 51 17.10 5.35 5.64
CA PRO A 51 18.08 6.39 5.41
C PRO A 51 18.95 6.61 6.66
N LYS A 52 20.25 6.79 6.44
CA LYS A 52 21.20 7.12 7.50
C LYS A 52 21.57 8.58 7.40
N PHE A 53 21.55 9.25 8.54
CA PHE A 53 21.91 10.65 8.65
C PHE A 53 23.18 10.77 9.50
N ASP A 54 24.15 11.56 9.04
CA ASP A 54 25.40 11.85 9.76
C ASP A 54 25.23 13.00 10.78
N VAL A 55 24.00 13.49 10.95
CA VAL A 55 23.63 14.55 11.89
C VAL A 55 22.77 13.97 13.00
N ASP A 56 22.86 14.58 14.18
CA ASP A 56 21.97 14.25 15.30
C ASP A 56 20.58 14.82 15.01
N LEU A 57 19.63 13.93 14.71
CA LEU A 57 18.24 14.26 14.53
C LEU A 57 17.48 14.01 15.83
N ASP A 58 16.58 14.92 16.17
CA ASP A 58 15.63 14.65 17.24
C ASP A 58 14.77 13.42 16.92
N ASP A 59 14.15 12.86 17.96
CA ASP A 59 13.43 11.59 17.87
C ASP A 59 12.26 11.62 16.88
N GLU A 60 11.54 12.73 16.76
CA GLU A 60 10.39 12.85 15.85
C GLU A 60 10.88 12.93 14.40
N THR A 61 11.85 13.82 14.13
CA THR A 61 12.42 13.95 12.79
C THR A 61 13.06 12.63 12.33
N ARG A 62 13.73 11.91 13.23
CA ARG A 62 14.29 10.59 12.92
C ARG A 62 13.18 9.58 12.58
N ASP A 63 12.14 9.50 13.41
CA ASP A 63 10.99 8.61 13.16
C ASP A 63 10.28 8.95 11.83
N GLU A 64 10.16 10.22 11.45
CA GLU A 64 9.62 10.60 10.14
C GLU A 64 10.47 10.09 8.96
N ASN A 65 11.80 10.00 9.13
CA ASN A 65 12.72 9.56 8.09
C ASN A 65 13.04 8.07 8.12
N GLU A 66 12.65 7.34 9.17
CA GLU A 66 12.76 5.87 9.27
C GLU A 66 11.73 5.19 8.34
N TYR A 67 11.99 5.29 7.03
CA TYR A 67 11.10 4.85 5.96
C TYR A 67 11.88 4.02 4.94
N ASP A 68 11.46 2.77 4.74
CA ASP A 68 12.02 1.88 3.70
C ASP A 68 11.23 2.05 2.41
N VAL A 69 11.75 2.90 1.52
CA VAL A 69 11.10 3.23 0.24
C VAL A 69 10.92 2.02 -0.66
N ASP A 70 11.85 1.06 -0.62
CA ASP A 70 11.84 -0.12 -1.49
C ASP A 70 10.70 -1.06 -1.08
N SER A 71 10.62 -1.38 0.22
CA SER A 71 9.53 -2.23 0.74
C SER A 71 8.17 -1.57 0.58
N ALA A 72 8.08 -0.25 0.81
CA ALA A 72 6.85 0.50 0.61
C ALA A 72 6.39 0.48 -0.85
N SER A 73 7.30 0.72 -1.80
CA SER A 73 6.98 0.68 -3.24
C SER A 73 6.48 -0.70 -3.65
N VAL A 74 7.17 -1.77 -3.25
CA VAL A 74 6.76 -3.15 -3.55
C VAL A 74 5.36 -3.48 -3.00
N ALA A 75 5.06 -3.02 -1.79
CA ALA A 75 3.74 -3.20 -1.18
C ALA A 75 2.66 -2.39 -1.91
N MET A 76 2.91 -1.10 -2.16
CA MET A 76 1.98 -0.20 -2.83
C MET A 76 1.67 -0.66 -4.26
N ASP A 77 2.69 -1.04 -5.03
CA ASP A 77 2.54 -1.53 -6.41
C ASP A 77 1.69 -2.80 -6.45
N SER A 78 1.97 -3.75 -5.55
CA SER A 78 1.20 -4.99 -5.46
C SER A 78 -0.26 -4.73 -5.08
N ILE A 79 -0.48 -3.86 -4.08
CA ILE A 79 -1.83 -3.50 -3.64
C ILE A 79 -2.59 -2.79 -4.75
N LEU A 80 -1.99 -1.81 -5.42
CA LEU A 80 -2.62 -1.08 -6.51
C LEU A 80 -2.96 -2.03 -7.67
N HIS A 81 -2.04 -2.90 -8.04
CA HIS A 81 -2.25 -3.91 -9.08
C HIS A 81 -3.47 -4.79 -8.79
N ASP A 82 -3.65 -5.21 -7.53
CA ASP A 82 -4.76 -6.08 -7.16
C ASP A 82 -6.09 -5.34 -7.07
N ILE A 83 -6.13 -4.21 -6.37
CA ILE A 83 -7.40 -3.51 -6.13
C ILE A 83 -7.95 -2.82 -7.38
N THR A 84 -7.11 -2.47 -8.36
CA THR A 84 -7.57 -1.87 -9.63
C THR A 84 -8.38 -2.82 -10.51
N LYS A 85 -8.40 -4.12 -10.20
CA LYS A 85 -9.27 -5.11 -10.84
C LYS A 85 -10.73 -4.99 -10.37
N ASN A 86 -10.99 -4.29 -9.27
CA ASN A 86 -12.30 -4.12 -8.66
C ASN A 86 -12.80 -2.67 -8.81
N SER A 87 -14.01 -2.50 -9.36
CA SER A 87 -14.57 -1.18 -9.69
C SER A 87 -14.87 -0.30 -8.48
N LEU A 88 -15.13 -0.89 -7.31
CA LEU A 88 -15.36 -0.14 -6.06
C LEU A 88 -14.07 0.50 -5.58
N PHE A 89 -12.95 -0.22 -5.68
CA PHE A 89 -11.63 0.33 -5.36
C PHE A 89 -11.21 1.43 -6.35
N LEU A 90 -11.47 1.25 -7.64
CA LEU A 90 -11.25 2.31 -8.63
C LEU A 90 -11.99 3.60 -8.26
N TYR A 91 -13.24 3.48 -7.81
CA TYR A 91 -14.04 4.63 -7.39
C TYR A 91 -13.45 5.35 -6.17
N VAL A 92 -13.04 4.63 -5.12
CA VAL A 92 -12.44 5.27 -3.93
C VAL A 92 -11.05 5.84 -4.20
N LEU A 93 -10.26 5.23 -5.07
CA LEU A 93 -8.97 5.77 -5.52
C LEU A 93 -9.16 7.11 -6.23
N ASP A 94 -10.10 7.17 -7.18
CA ASP A 94 -10.42 8.39 -7.93
C ASP A 94 -10.96 9.49 -6.99
N LYS A 95 -11.80 9.11 -6.01
CA LYS A 95 -12.30 10.04 -4.97
C LYS A 95 -11.20 10.58 -4.07
N ALA A 96 -10.30 9.71 -3.62
CA ALA A 96 -9.17 10.11 -2.78
C ALA A 96 -8.24 11.04 -3.55
N ALA A 97 -7.84 10.68 -4.77
CA ALA A 97 -6.98 11.50 -5.63
C ALA A 97 -7.57 12.90 -5.90
N ALA A 98 -8.89 12.98 -6.09
CA ALA A 98 -9.58 14.25 -6.32
C ALA A 98 -9.44 15.24 -5.15
N ARG A 99 -9.19 14.78 -3.92
CA ARG A 99 -8.93 15.65 -2.75
C ARG A 99 -7.63 16.45 -2.88
N MET A 100 -6.72 16.00 -3.74
CA MET A 100 -5.48 16.69 -4.11
C MET A 100 -5.54 17.28 -5.53
N PHE A 101 -6.74 17.48 -6.08
CA PHE A 101 -6.96 17.93 -7.46
C PHE A 101 -6.26 17.05 -8.51
N SER A 102 -6.15 15.75 -8.22
CA SER A 102 -5.47 14.77 -9.06
C SER A 102 -6.43 13.72 -9.59
N THR A 103 -6.09 13.14 -10.74
CA THR A 103 -6.71 11.92 -11.28
C THR A 103 -5.77 10.72 -11.20
N ASP A 104 -4.61 10.89 -10.57
CA ASP A 104 -3.61 9.84 -10.40
C ASP A 104 -4.01 8.90 -9.25
N ARG A 105 -4.18 7.62 -9.57
CA ARG A 105 -4.61 6.60 -8.61
C ARG A 105 -3.50 6.21 -7.64
N GLU A 106 -2.23 6.42 -7.97
CA GLU A 106 -1.13 6.24 -7.01
C GLU A 106 -1.22 7.30 -5.90
N ILE A 107 -1.58 8.54 -6.26
CA ILE A 107 -1.88 9.60 -5.30
C ILE A 107 -3.10 9.22 -4.47
N GLY A 108 -4.16 8.70 -5.10
CA GLY A 108 -5.33 8.19 -4.41
C GLY A 108 -4.99 7.11 -3.37
N LEU A 109 -4.16 6.13 -3.75
CA LEU A 109 -3.72 5.07 -2.85
C LEU A 109 -2.90 5.61 -1.67
N THR A 110 -2.00 6.56 -1.94
CA THR A 110 -1.20 7.23 -0.91
C THR A 110 -2.08 7.93 0.12
N ILE A 111 -3.14 8.60 -0.34
CA ILE A 111 -4.13 9.25 0.54
C ILE A 111 -4.89 8.22 1.37
N LEU A 112 -5.30 7.09 0.77
CA LEU A 112 -6.01 6.03 1.48
C LEU A 112 -5.16 5.35 2.56
N PHE A 113 -3.83 5.37 2.44
CA PHE A 113 -2.92 4.94 3.50
C PHE A 113 -2.54 6.02 4.52
N SER A 114 -3.03 7.25 4.35
CA SER A 114 -2.79 8.32 5.32
C SER A 114 -3.52 8.07 6.64
N TYR A 115 -3.11 8.81 7.67
CA TYR A 115 -3.61 8.69 9.04
C TYR A 115 -5.14 8.64 9.15
N ASP A 116 -5.85 9.45 8.36
CA ASP A 116 -7.31 9.61 8.45
C ASP A 116 -8.10 8.41 7.90
N TYR A 117 -7.48 7.57 7.09
CA TYR A 117 -8.17 6.50 6.35
C TYR A 117 -7.56 5.11 6.54
N LEU A 118 -6.31 5.01 7.04
CA LEU A 118 -5.58 3.74 7.10
C LEU A 118 -6.37 2.64 7.83
N ASP A 119 -7.00 2.94 8.96
CA ASP A 119 -7.82 2.00 9.73
C ASP A 119 -8.95 1.38 8.88
N ILE A 120 -9.81 2.20 8.29
CA ILE A 120 -10.99 1.74 7.56
C ILE A 120 -10.64 1.21 6.17
N PHE A 121 -9.62 1.77 5.54
CA PHE A 121 -9.09 1.27 4.27
C PHE A 121 -8.43 -0.10 4.45
N HIS A 122 -7.70 -0.30 5.55
CA HIS A 122 -7.16 -1.62 5.90
C HIS A 122 -8.28 -2.66 6.07
N GLU A 123 -9.40 -2.32 6.71
CA GLU A 123 -10.55 -3.22 6.81
C GLU A 123 -11.12 -3.61 5.44
N CYS A 124 -11.25 -2.64 4.52
CA CYS A 124 -11.66 -2.91 3.13
C CYS A 124 -10.71 -3.89 2.44
N LEU A 125 -9.40 -3.66 2.56
CA LEU A 125 -8.39 -4.53 1.98
C LEU A 125 -8.40 -5.92 2.62
N VAL A 126 -8.54 -6.03 3.94
CA VAL A 126 -8.66 -7.32 4.63
C VAL A 126 -9.86 -8.10 4.09
N LEU A 127 -11.03 -7.48 3.96
CA LEU A 127 -12.20 -8.18 3.41
C LEU A 127 -11.95 -8.60 1.96
N PHE A 128 -11.43 -7.71 1.12
CA PHE A 128 -11.11 -8.01 -0.27
C PHE A 128 -10.14 -9.19 -0.42
N TYR A 129 -9.02 -9.21 0.31
CA TYR A 129 -8.02 -10.28 0.23
C TYR A 129 -8.44 -11.58 0.93
N THR A 130 -9.46 -11.56 1.79
CA THR A 130 -9.96 -12.79 2.46
C THR A 130 -11.19 -13.38 1.78
N ASN A 131 -12.08 -12.52 1.29
CA ASN A 131 -13.30 -12.91 0.60
C ASN A 131 -13.78 -11.79 -0.35
N GLU A 132 -13.17 -11.73 -1.53
CA GLU A 132 -13.45 -10.71 -2.55
C GLU A 132 -14.95 -10.57 -2.88
N ASN A 133 -15.70 -11.68 -2.92
CA ASN A 133 -17.12 -11.68 -3.26
C ASN A 133 -18.01 -11.00 -2.21
N GLU A 134 -17.53 -10.87 -0.97
CA GLU A 134 -18.24 -10.17 0.11
C GLU A 134 -17.91 -8.67 0.16
N PHE A 135 -16.92 -8.22 -0.60
CA PHE A 135 -16.60 -6.80 -0.72
C PHE A 135 -17.51 -6.14 -1.77
N THR A 136 -18.61 -5.55 -1.29
CA THR A 136 -19.66 -4.92 -2.09
C THR A 136 -19.81 -3.45 -1.74
N ASP A 137 -20.67 -2.75 -2.50
CA ASP A 137 -21.01 -1.34 -2.25
C ASP A 137 -21.85 -1.13 -0.97
N THR A 138 -22.28 -2.21 -0.34
CA THR A 138 -23.06 -2.20 0.91
C THR A 138 -22.26 -2.65 2.13
N THR A 139 -21.02 -3.10 1.96
CA THR A 139 -20.15 -3.48 3.08
C THR A 139 -19.91 -2.28 3.99
N GLU A 140 -19.99 -2.49 5.31
CA GLU A 140 -19.82 -1.44 6.32
C GLU A 140 -18.52 -0.65 6.15
N CYS A 141 -17.38 -1.32 5.96
CA CYS A 141 -16.09 -0.65 5.80
C CYS A 141 -16.02 0.21 4.53
N TYR A 142 -16.63 -0.23 3.42
CA TYR A 142 -16.67 0.53 2.17
C TYR A 142 -17.55 1.78 2.31
N VAL A 143 -18.74 1.61 2.90
CA VAL A 143 -19.67 2.71 3.16
C VAL A 143 -19.04 3.75 4.09
N GLU A 144 -18.34 3.30 5.14
CA GLU A 144 -17.66 4.19 6.08
C GLU A 144 -16.47 4.92 5.43
N LEU A 145 -15.66 4.21 4.64
CA LEU A 145 -14.56 4.83 3.89
C LEU A 145 -15.09 5.96 2.97
N LEU A 146 -16.20 5.72 2.27
CA LEU A 146 -16.83 6.73 1.43
C LEU A 146 -17.32 7.95 2.21
N LYS A 147 -17.86 7.77 3.42
CA LYS A 147 -18.25 8.90 4.27
C LYS A 147 -17.06 9.77 4.64
N ARG A 148 -15.91 9.17 4.96
CA ARG A 148 -14.70 9.94 5.30
C ARG A 148 -14.13 10.71 4.10
N LEU A 149 -14.31 10.18 2.90
CA LEU A 149 -13.87 10.82 1.66
C LEU A 149 -14.80 11.94 1.16
N THR A 150 -16.00 12.07 1.71
CA THR A 150 -17.02 13.07 1.34
C THR A 150 -16.99 14.27 2.26
#